data_AF-A0A8D6Y8R6-F1
#
_entry.id   AF-A0A8D6Y8R6-F1
#
_cell.length_a   1.000
_cell.length_b   1.000
_cell.length_c   1.000
_cell.angle_alpha   90.00
_cell.angle_beta   90.00
_cell.angle_gamma   90.00
#
_symmetry.space_group_name_H-M   'P 1'
#
loop_
_entity.id
_entity.type
_entity.pdbx_description
1 polymer ?
#
loop_
_entity_poly.entity_id
_entity_poly.type
_entity_poly.pdbx_seq_one_letter_code
_entity_poly.pdbx_strand_id
1 'polypeptide(L)'
;MRVLLKSIAVSMVLAGLCSQSAVVQAASPSLAGKRVFYVTRLDEVPSATERQRDVQQHGLSADRTVAAHLQRLGCKVSFFDQTVDPSKAQGFDLVVLSSVVQSREMADTGFRNVAVPLLTWENDLMDSLRLTGRVHRTLKCARYVLDFS
;
A
#
# COMPACT_ATOMS: atom_id res chain seq x y z
N MET A 1 35.60 -22.82 -68.58
CA MET A 1 34.28 -23.49 -68.64
C MET A 1 33.43 -22.88 -67.50
N ARG A 2 32.22 -22.29 -67.65
CA ARG A 2 31.17 -22.34 -68.72
C ARG A 2 30.83 -23.80 -69.10
N VAL A 3 29.62 -24.36 -68.98
CA VAL A 3 28.22 -23.87 -69.11
C VAL A 3 27.27 -25.04 -68.67
N LEU A 4 26.01 -24.97 -68.20
CA LEU A 4 25.11 -23.90 -67.69
C LEU A 4 23.73 -24.51 -67.26
N LEU A 5 23.00 -23.94 -66.26
CA LEU A 5 21.55 -24.16 -65.97
C LEU A 5 21.14 -25.57 -65.42
N LYS A 6 19.92 -25.88 -64.88
CA LYS A 6 18.60 -25.17 -64.80
C LYS A 6 17.69 -25.69 -63.64
N SER A 7 16.71 -24.86 -63.21
CA SER A 7 15.46 -25.23 -62.48
C SER A 7 15.60 -25.76 -61.02
N ILE A 8 14.58 -25.77 -60.14
CA ILE A 8 13.16 -25.32 -60.19
C ILE A 8 12.91 -24.31 -59.05
N ALA A 9 12.01 -23.35 -59.22
CA ALA A 9 11.51 -22.49 -58.13
C ALA A 9 10.06 -22.86 -57.76
N VAL A 10 9.74 -22.91 -56.46
CA VAL A 10 8.36 -22.97 -55.95
C VAL A 10 8.21 -22.02 -54.76
N SER A 11 7.10 -21.28 -54.80
CA SER A 11 6.37 -20.60 -53.72
C SER A 11 6.51 -21.26 -52.32
N MET A 12 6.32 -20.55 -51.21
CA MET A 12 5.16 -19.69 -50.98
C MET A 12 5.40 -18.58 -49.95
N VAL A 13 5.17 -17.33 -50.36
CA VAL A 13 4.98 -16.22 -49.42
C VAL A 13 3.59 -16.36 -48.82
N LEU A 14 3.49 -16.90 -47.61
CA LEU A 14 2.28 -16.79 -46.80
C LEU A 14 2.48 -15.67 -45.78
N ALA A 15 2.16 -14.44 -46.19
CA ALA A 15 2.18 -13.27 -45.32
C ALA A 15 1.02 -13.39 -44.32
N GLY A 16 1.26 -14.12 -43.23
CA GLY A 16 0.34 -14.26 -42.11
C GLY A 16 0.12 -12.91 -41.45
N LEU A 17 -0.95 -12.22 -41.84
CA LEU A 17 -1.50 -11.04 -41.17
C LEU A 17 -2.14 -11.44 -39.83
N CYS A 18 -1.32 -12.00 -38.93
CA CYS A 18 -1.62 -12.04 -37.52
C CYS A 18 -1.78 -10.60 -37.04
N SER A 19 -3.03 -10.18 -36.84
CA SER A 19 -3.34 -8.85 -36.32
C SER A 19 -2.63 -8.69 -34.97
N GLN A 20 -1.58 -7.86 -34.95
CA GLN A 20 -0.90 -7.50 -33.73
C GLN A 20 -1.87 -6.64 -32.91
N SER A 21 -2.67 -7.31 -32.10
CA SER A 21 -3.40 -6.70 -31.00
C SER A 21 -2.36 -6.06 -30.11
N ALA A 22 -2.18 -4.75 -30.26
CA ALA A 22 -1.19 -3.99 -29.53
C ALA A 22 -1.60 -3.99 -28.04
N VAL A 23 -1.11 -5.00 -27.32
CA VAL A 23 -1.13 -5.00 -25.86
C VAL A 23 -0.39 -3.73 -25.45
N VAL A 24 -1.14 -2.74 -24.98
CA VAL A 24 -0.57 -1.52 -24.43
C VAL A 24 0.11 -1.93 -23.13
N GLN A 25 1.38 -2.32 -23.26
CA GLN A 25 2.30 -2.60 -22.17
C GLN A 25 2.42 -1.29 -21.39
N ALA A 26 1.54 -1.11 -20.40
CA ALA A 26 1.54 0.06 -19.54
C ALA A 26 2.95 0.17 -18.95
N ALA A 27 3.67 1.23 -19.32
CA ALA A 27 5.07 1.37 -18.96
C ALA A 27 5.16 1.48 -17.44
N SER A 28 5.56 0.39 -16.78
CA SER A 28 5.65 0.31 -15.32
C SER A 28 6.46 1.51 -14.82
N PRO A 29 5.84 2.47 -14.11
CA PRO A 29 6.54 3.68 -13.70
C PRO A 29 7.68 3.26 -12.79
N SER A 30 8.89 3.76 -13.05
CA SER A 30 10.07 3.37 -12.29
C SER A 30 9.94 3.85 -10.84
N LEU A 31 9.70 2.89 -9.95
CA LEU A 31 9.69 3.07 -8.50
C LEU A 31 11.10 3.34 -7.93
N ALA A 32 12.13 3.27 -8.78
CA ALA A 32 13.51 3.62 -8.49
C ALA A 32 13.64 5.01 -7.85
N GLY A 33 14.18 5.04 -6.62
CA GLY A 33 14.43 6.26 -5.85
C GLY A 33 13.23 6.82 -5.08
N LYS A 34 12.01 6.34 -5.34
CA LYS A 34 10.78 6.78 -4.66
C LYS A 34 10.85 6.52 -3.16
N ARG A 35 10.52 7.52 -2.34
CA ARG A 35 10.62 7.46 -0.88
C ARG A 35 9.29 7.06 -0.26
N VAL A 36 9.27 5.99 0.52
CA VAL A 36 8.07 5.48 1.22
C VAL A 36 8.20 5.74 2.72
N PHE A 37 7.28 6.54 3.25
CA PHE A 37 7.12 6.83 4.68
C PHE A 37 6.25 5.74 5.29
N TYR A 38 6.88 4.73 5.88
CA TYR A 38 6.21 3.50 6.30
C TYR A 38 5.95 3.53 7.80
N VAL A 39 4.69 3.67 8.20
CA VAL A 39 4.28 3.74 9.59
C VAL A 39 3.76 2.37 10.04
N THR A 40 4.35 1.87 11.11
CA THR A 40 3.95 0.65 11.80
C THR A 40 4.11 0.87 13.31
N ARG A 41 3.83 -0.13 14.14
CA ARG A 41 4.12 -0.05 15.57
C ARG A 41 5.46 -0.71 15.89
N LEU A 42 6.45 0.11 16.20
CA LEU A 42 7.79 -0.33 16.57
C LEU A 42 7.92 -0.56 18.08
N ASP A 43 7.23 0.23 18.89
CA ASP A 43 7.27 0.13 20.35
C ASP A 43 6.36 -1.00 20.87
N GLU A 44 6.88 -1.82 21.79
CA GLU A 44 6.07 -2.82 22.52
C GLU A 44 5.17 -2.15 23.56
N VAL A 45 3.98 -2.73 23.81
CA VAL A 45 3.06 -2.23 24.85
C VAL A 45 3.48 -2.81 26.21
N PRO A 46 3.80 -1.98 27.22
CA PRO A 46 4.21 -2.48 28.54
C PRO A 46 3.16 -3.34 29.27
N SER A 47 1.89 -3.25 28.85
CA SER A 47 0.76 -4.02 29.38
C SER A 47 0.11 -4.94 28.33
N ALA A 48 0.81 -5.29 27.25
CA ALA A 48 0.30 -6.26 26.29
C ALA A 48 0.20 -7.67 26.90
N THR A 49 -0.87 -8.37 26.53
CA THR A 49 -0.91 -9.84 26.61
C THR A 49 0.08 -10.45 25.62
N GLU A 50 0.47 -11.71 25.84
CA GLU A 50 1.33 -12.47 24.92
C GLU A 50 0.76 -12.46 23.50
N ARG A 51 -0.53 -12.80 23.37
CA ARG A 51 -1.28 -12.74 22.09
C ARG A 51 -1.19 -11.38 21.39
N GLN A 52 -1.14 -10.26 22.12
CA GLN A 52 -0.98 -8.94 21.50
C GLN A 52 0.45 -8.71 21.00
N ARG A 53 1.48 -9.16 21.72
CA ARG A 53 2.87 -9.17 21.22
C ARG A 53 3.00 -10.08 20.00
N ASP A 54 2.44 -11.29 20.03
CA ASP A 54 2.48 -12.24 18.92
C ASP A 54 1.87 -11.63 17.64
N VAL A 55 0.68 -11.03 17.75
CA VAL A 55 0.02 -10.34 16.63
C VAL A 55 0.86 -9.16 16.11
N GLN A 56 1.46 -8.35 17.01
CA GLN A 56 2.36 -7.25 16.62
C GLN A 56 3.59 -7.77 15.86
N GLN A 57 4.26 -8.81 16.37
CA GLN A 57 5.47 -9.37 15.77
C GLN A 57 5.18 -10.11 14.44
N HIS A 58 4.07 -10.84 14.34
CA HIS A 58 3.62 -11.45 13.08
C HIS A 58 3.30 -10.39 12.03
N GLY A 59 2.60 -9.32 12.40
CA GLY A 59 2.31 -8.19 11.51
C GLY A 59 3.59 -7.46 11.06
N LEU A 60 4.50 -7.17 11.99
CA LEU A 60 5.78 -6.52 11.69
C LEU A 60 6.68 -7.39 10.76
N SER A 61 6.56 -8.71 10.83
CA SER A 61 7.20 -9.64 9.88
C SER A 61 6.62 -9.52 8.46
N ALA A 62 5.29 -9.42 8.33
CA ALA A 62 4.62 -9.16 7.07
C ALA A 62 4.99 -7.78 6.50
N ASP A 63 5.02 -6.73 7.34
CA ASP A 63 5.43 -5.38 6.96
C ASP A 63 6.85 -5.35 6.39
N ARG A 64 7.80 -6.06 7.03
CA ARG A 64 9.18 -6.22 6.52
C ARG A 64 9.22 -6.91 5.16
N THR A 65 8.33 -7.86 4.90
CA THR A 65 8.22 -8.53 3.59
C THR A 65 7.69 -7.58 2.51
N VAL A 66 6.71 -6.73 2.83
CA VAL A 66 6.22 -5.67 1.93
C VAL A 66 7.31 -4.61 1.67
N ALA A 67 8.00 -4.15 2.72
CA ALA A 67 9.11 -3.21 2.60
C ALA A 67 10.24 -3.77 1.71
N ALA A 68 10.62 -5.04 1.91
CA ALA A 68 11.60 -5.72 1.06
C ALA A 68 11.12 -5.86 -0.40
N HIS A 69 9.82 -6.03 -0.64
CA HIS A 69 9.27 -6.02 -2.01
C HIS A 69 9.38 -4.64 -2.66
N LEU A 70 8.98 -3.57 -1.96
CA LEU A 70 9.11 -2.19 -2.43
C LEU A 70 10.58 -1.83 -2.71
N GLN A 71 11.51 -2.27 -1.86
CA GLN A 71 12.94 -2.10 -2.07
C GLN A 71 13.45 -2.84 -3.32
N ARG A 72 12.96 -4.06 -3.62
CA ARG A 72 13.26 -4.76 -4.89
C ARG A 72 12.71 -4.03 -6.13
N LEU A 73 11.66 -3.22 -5.99
CA LEU A 73 11.16 -2.33 -7.04
C LEU A 73 11.92 -1.00 -7.13
N GLY A 74 12.91 -0.77 -6.26
CA GLY A 74 13.77 0.41 -6.24
C GLY A 74 13.34 1.52 -5.27
N CYS A 75 12.28 1.33 -4.48
CA CYS A 75 11.86 2.28 -3.45
C CYS A 75 12.87 2.37 -2.29
N LYS A 76 13.01 3.57 -1.72
CA LYS A 76 13.66 3.80 -0.43
C LYS A 76 12.58 3.80 0.65
N VAL A 77 12.41 2.67 1.33
CA VAL A 77 11.45 2.54 2.45
C VAL A 77 12.13 2.96 3.75
N SER A 78 11.46 3.83 4.51
CA SER A 78 11.88 4.24 5.85
C SER A 78 10.76 3.93 6.85
N PHE A 79 11.08 3.14 7.87
CA PHE A 79 10.15 2.80 8.94
C PHE A 79 10.09 3.90 10.01
N PHE A 80 8.88 4.18 10.48
CA PHE A 80 8.59 5.07 11.59
C PHE A 80 7.56 4.41 12.51
N ASP A 81 7.62 4.74 13.80
CA ASP A 81 6.57 4.34 14.74
C ASP A 81 5.30 5.18 14.54
N GLN A 82 4.14 4.62 14.87
CA GLN A 82 2.82 5.28 14.89
C GLN A 82 2.75 6.62 15.66
N THR A 83 3.66 6.86 16.62
CA THR A 83 3.81 8.13 17.35
C THR A 83 4.48 9.25 16.54
N VAL A 84 4.92 8.98 15.30
CA VAL A 84 5.60 9.98 14.46
C VAL A 84 4.67 11.13 14.05
N ASP A 85 5.15 12.36 14.19
CA ASP A 85 4.52 13.55 13.62
C ASP A 85 4.34 13.40 12.09
N PRO A 86 3.09 13.45 11.56
CA PRO A 86 2.82 13.33 10.13
C PRO A 86 3.48 14.41 9.27
N SER A 87 3.91 15.55 9.84
CA SER A 87 4.67 16.57 9.12
C SER A 87 5.95 16.01 8.51
N LYS A 88 6.55 14.98 9.12
CA LYS A 88 7.78 14.32 8.65
C LYS A 88 7.59 13.52 7.36
N ALA A 89 6.35 13.29 6.91
CA ALA A 89 6.07 12.73 5.60
C ALA A 89 6.38 13.70 4.44
N GLN A 90 6.61 15.00 4.70
CA GLN A 90 6.91 15.98 3.66
C GLN A 90 8.11 15.56 2.79
N GLY A 91 7.90 15.59 1.47
CA GLY A 91 8.89 15.18 0.47
C GLY A 91 9.05 13.67 0.27
N PHE A 92 8.33 12.82 1.00
CA PHE A 92 8.14 11.42 0.60
C PHE A 92 7.14 11.33 -0.56
N ASP A 93 7.17 10.23 -1.31
CA ASP A 93 6.31 10.00 -2.47
C ASP A 93 5.04 9.22 -2.12
N LEU A 94 5.06 8.47 -1.00
CA LEU A 94 3.97 7.65 -0.50
C LEU A 94 4.05 7.54 1.02
N VAL A 95 2.92 7.67 1.72
CA VAL A 95 2.71 7.23 3.10
C VAL A 95 2.05 5.85 3.08
N VAL A 96 2.52 4.93 3.93
CA VAL A 96 1.87 3.64 4.19
C VAL A 96 1.57 3.55 5.67
N LEU A 97 0.31 3.31 6.04
CA LEU A 97 -0.10 2.99 7.42
C LEU A 97 -0.48 1.51 7.52
N SER A 98 0.31 0.72 8.26
CA SER A 98 0.08 -0.73 8.43
C SER A 98 -1.05 -1.06 9.41
N SER A 99 -1.67 -2.24 9.25
CA SER A 99 -2.62 -2.86 10.21
C SER A 99 -2.05 -3.13 11.61
N VAL A 100 -0.75 -2.91 11.83
CA VAL A 100 -0.08 -3.13 13.13
C VAL A 100 -0.18 -1.90 14.06
N VAL A 101 -0.56 -0.74 13.52
CA VAL A 101 -0.71 0.49 14.31
C VAL A 101 -1.99 0.50 15.16
N GLN A 102 -1.99 1.23 16.28
CA GLN A 102 -3.19 1.44 17.07
C GLN A 102 -4.05 2.56 16.48
N SER A 103 -5.09 2.18 15.74
CA SER A 103 -6.13 3.06 15.20
C SER A 103 -6.61 4.15 16.17
N ARG A 104 -6.87 3.73 17.41
CA ARG A 104 -7.34 4.56 18.54
C ARG A 104 -6.37 5.66 18.98
N GLU A 105 -5.07 5.48 18.76
CA GLU A 105 -4.03 6.48 19.05
C GLU A 105 -3.69 7.31 17.80
N MET A 106 -3.89 6.74 16.61
CA MET A 106 -3.60 7.39 15.34
C MET A 106 -4.71 8.32 14.81
N ALA A 107 -5.97 8.14 15.21
CA ALA A 107 -7.15 8.81 14.62
C ALA A 107 -7.04 10.35 14.51
N ASP A 108 -6.42 11.02 15.49
CA ASP A 108 -6.27 12.49 15.53
C ASP A 108 -4.84 13.00 15.30
N THR A 109 -3.89 12.13 14.98
CA THR A 109 -2.49 12.51 14.67
C THR A 109 -2.35 13.52 13.53
N GLY A 110 -3.29 13.49 12.57
CA GLY A 110 -3.31 14.40 11.42
C GLY A 110 -2.90 13.80 10.08
N PHE A 111 -2.61 12.49 9.98
CA PHE A 111 -2.31 11.84 8.69
C PHE A 111 -3.36 12.10 7.59
N ARG A 112 -4.63 12.29 7.98
CA ARG A 112 -5.76 12.69 7.12
C ARG A 112 -5.57 14.03 6.37
N ASN A 113 -4.59 14.84 6.76
CA ASN A 113 -4.29 16.16 6.19
C ASN A 113 -2.95 16.18 5.40
N VAL A 114 -2.24 15.06 5.31
CA VAL A 114 -0.93 14.99 4.64
C VAL A 114 -1.11 15.08 3.12
N ALA A 115 -0.34 15.96 2.47
CA ALA A 115 -0.43 16.20 1.02
C ALA A 115 0.26 15.12 0.15
N VAL A 116 0.99 14.19 0.78
CA VAL A 116 1.57 13.01 0.12
C VAL A 116 0.51 11.93 -0.01
N PRO A 117 0.42 11.20 -1.16
CA PRO A 117 -0.48 10.06 -1.31
C PRO A 117 -0.37 9.07 -0.15
N LEU A 118 -1.52 8.59 0.35
CA LEU A 118 -1.59 7.70 1.50
C LEU A 118 -2.25 6.37 1.13
N LEU A 119 -1.58 5.28 1.44
CA LEU A 119 -2.10 3.91 1.43
C LEU A 119 -2.28 3.45 2.87
N THR A 120 -3.34 2.69 3.14
CA THR A 120 -3.47 1.92 4.37
C THR A 120 -4.19 0.61 4.11
N TRP A 121 -3.87 -0.38 4.96
CA TRP A 121 -4.65 -1.61 5.13
C TRP A 121 -5.05 -1.81 6.61
N GLU A 122 -4.99 -0.74 7.41
CA GLU A 122 -5.67 -0.63 8.69
C GLU A 122 -7.14 -0.24 8.42
N ASN A 123 -8.09 -0.94 9.03
CA ASN A 123 -9.51 -0.83 8.74
C ASN A 123 -10.22 0.20 9.64
N ASP A 124 -9.87 0.25 10.92
CA ASP A 124 -10.50 1.13 11.91
C ASP A 124 -10.22 2.62 11.59
N LEU A 125 -9.06 2.92 10.99
CA LEU A 125 -8.64 4.27 10.58
C LEU A 125 -9.38 4.81 9.35
N MET A 126 -10.13 4.01 8.61
CA MET A 126 -10.74 4.47 7.34
C MET A 126 -11.73 5.63 7.54
N ASP A 127 -12.43 5.71 8.67
CA ASP A 127 -13.33 6.82 9.00
C ASP A 127 -12.56 8.09 9.40
N SER A 128 -11.47 7.91 10.15
CA SER A 128 -10.62 8.95 10.73
C SER A 128 -9.71 9.60 9.69
N LEU A 129 -9.27 8.81 8.70
CA LEU A 129 -8.63 9.25 7.47
C LEU A 129 -9.62 9.84 6.45
N ARG A 130 -10.94 9.74 6.70
CA ARG A 130 -12.03 10.20 5.82
C ARG A 130 -12.04 9.52 4.44
N LEU A 131 -11.54 8.29 4.37
CA LEU A 131 -11.55 7.44 3.17
C LEU A 131 -12.91 6.73 2.99
N THR A 132 -13.71 6.65 4.05
CA THR A 132 -15.13 6.28 4.01
C THR A 132 -16.04 7.51 4.26
N GLY A 133 -17.32 7.37 3.93
CA GLY A 133 -18.32 8.37 4.30
C GLY A 133 -18.43 8.52 5.83
N ARG A 134 -18.81 9.71 6.31
CA ARG A 134 -18.91 10.01 7.76
C ARG A 134 -19.75 8.95 8.48
N VAL A 135 -19.14 8.22 9.41
CA VAL A 135 -19.87 7.44 10.42
C VAL A 135 -20.70 8.42 11.24
N HIS A 136 -22.01 8.46 11.00
CA HIS A 136 -22.95 9.29 11.75
C HIS A 136 -23.14 8.72 13.15
N ARG A 137 -22.18 9.01 14.04
CA ARG A 137 -22.04 8.45 15.40
C ARG A 137 -23.08 9.03 16.39
N THR A 138 -24.32 9.15 15.94
CA THR A 138 -25.47 9.75 16.65
C THR A 138 -26.31 8.71 17.38
N LEU A 139 -25.87 7.45 17.44
CA LEU A 139 -26.28 6.53 18.50
C LEU A 139 -25.45 6.78 19.77
N LYS A 140 -25.63 7.98 20.35
CA LYS A 140 -25.59 8.08 21.81
C LYS A 140 -26.72 7.17 22.29
N CYS A 141 -26.38 6.03 22.91
CA CYS A 141 -27.38 5.28 23.67
C CYS A 141 -27.97 6.24 24.72
N ALA A 142 -29.28 6.51 24.61
CA ALA A 142 -29.99 7.40 25.51
C ALA A 142 -30.17 6.71 26.87
N ARG A 143 -29.10 6.65 27.67
CA ARG A 143 -29.15 6.29 29.08
C ARG A 143 -29.74 7.46 29.86
N TYR A 144 -31.03 7.68 29.66
CA TYR A 144 -31.84 8.65 30.37
C TYR A 144 -32.90 7.90 31.19
N VAL A 145 -32.85 8.13 32.50
CA VAL A 145 -33.98 8.11 33.44
C VAL A 145 -34.99 6.97 33.30
N LEU A 146 -34.87 5.98 34.19
CA LEU A 146 -36.03 5.38 34.85
C LEU A 146 -35.98 5.79 36.32
N ASP A 147 -36.44 7.00 36.62
CA ASP A 147 -36.87 7.36 37.97
C ASP A 147 -38.19 6.62 38.21
N PHE A 148 -38.15 5.57 39.05
CA PHE A 148 -39.35 4.94 39.57
C PHE A 148 -39.86 5.72 40.79
N SER A 149 -41.12 6.13 40.73
CA SER A 149 -41.98 6.35 41.90
C SER A 149 -42.78 5.09 42.20
#